data_AF-A0A2D4SST5-F1
#
_entry.id   AF-A0A2D4SST5-F1
#
_cell.length_a   1.000
_cell.length_b   1.000
_cell.length_c   1.000
_cell.angle_alpha   90.00
_cell.angle_beta   90.00
_cell.angle_gamma   90.00
#
_symmetry.space_group_name_H-M   'P 1'
#
loop_
_entity.id
_entity.type
_entity.pdbx_description
1 polymer ?
#
loop_
_entity_poly.entity_id
_entity_poly.type
_entity_poly.pdbx_seq_one_letter_code
_entity_poly.pdbx_strand_id
1 'polypeptide(L)'
;MSAKEWIRRLNMTQHPEGGWYVESFRDPRIIDDRNASTAIYFLLEKGVPSHFHQIRSAEMWHFYCGAPLVVHELSAKGYTEHMVGANWSNGESFQATIPAFSWFGAETMGAYSLVGCTVAPGFSFQDFTLAKREELTKRYGDHAQLIERFTRD
;
A
#
# COMPACT_ATOMS: atom_id res chain seq x y z
N MET A 1 20.64 5.45 -6.46
CA MET A 1 20.56 4.94 -5.08
C MET A 1 19.79 3.63 -5.10
N SER A 2 20.26 2.64 -4.36
CA SER A 2 19.67 1.30 -4.23
C SER A 2 18.61 1.26 -3.11
N ALA A 3 17.77 0.22 -3.12
CA ALA A 3 16.79 -0.02 -2.06
C ALA A 3 17.43 -0.06 -0.66
N LYS A 4 18.54 -0.80 -0.51
CA LYS A 4 19.28 -0.92 0.76
C LYS A 4 19.81 0.42 1.29
N GLU A 5 20.22 1.32 0.39
CA GLU A 5 20.65 2.66 0.77
C GLU A 5 19.48 3.51 1.27
N TRP A 6 18.30 3.42 0.63
CA TRP A 6 17.09 4.11 1.10
C TRP A 6 16.63 3.60 2.46
N ILE A 7 16.52 2.28 2.62
CA ILE A 7 16.16 1.64 3.90
C ILE A 7 17.06 2.13 5.03
N ARG A 8 18.38 2.18 4.80
CA ARG A 8 19.34 2.67 5.79
C ARG A 8 19.20 4.17 6.04
N ARG A 9 19.12 5.00 4.99
CA ARG A 9 19.08 6.46 5.13
C ARG A 9 17.81 6.96 5.84
N LEU A 10 16.69 6.28 5.61
CA LEU A 10 15.40 6.62 6.19
C LEU A 10 15.13 5.87 7.50
N ASN A 11 16.04 4.99 7.95
CA ASN A 11 15.88 4.13 9.13
C ASN A 11 14.58 3.29 9.09
N MET A 12 14.33 2.66 7.95
CA MET A 12 13.11 1.88 7.73
C MET A 12 13.18 0.51 8.43
N THR A 13 12.01 0.01 8.83
CA THR A 13 11.82 -1.32 9.41
C THR A 13 10.84 -2.13 8.56
N GLN A 14 10.80 -3.45 8.73
CA GLN A 14 9.88 -4.29 7.95
C GLN A 14 8.43 -4.02 8.37
N HIS A 15 7.53 -3.88 7.40
CA HIS A 15 6.09 -3.73 7.68
C HIS A 15 5.42 -5.11 7.78
N PRO A 16 4.40 -5.30 8.66
CA PRO A 16 3.68 -6.56 8.77
C PRO A 16 3.08 -7.07 7.45
N GLU A 17 2.67 -6.17 6.56
CA GLU A 17 2.13 -6.53 5.23
C GLU A 17 3.21 -6.91 4.20
N GLY A 18 4.49 -6.67 4.49
CA GLY A 18 5.59 -6.81 3.53
C GLY A 18 6.21 -5.46 3.20
N GLY A 19 7.41 -5.48 2.61
CA GLY A 19 8.19 -4.27 2.34
C GLY A 19 8.78 -3.64 3.61
N TRP A 20 9.19 -2.38 3.45
CA TRP A 20 9.84 -1.58 4.49
C TRP A 20 9.10 -0.26 4.68
N TYR A 21 9.01 0.23 5.91
CA TYR A 21 8.35 1.48 6.20
C TYR A 21 9.03 2.27 7.33
N VAL A 22 8.72 3.57 7.38
CA VAL A 22 8.97 4.43 8.55
C VAL A 22 7.90 5.53 8.59
N GLU A 23 7.33 5.81 9.76
CA GLU A 23 6.42 6.93 9.94
C GLU A 23 7.21 8.25 9.90
N SER A 24 6.84 9.12 8.97
CA SER A 24 7.48 10.44 8.77
C SER A 24 6.68 11.57 9.39
N PHE A 25 5.37 11.37 9.60
CA PHE A 25 4.47 12.36 10.18
C PHE A 25 3.26 11.72 10.86
N ARG A 26 2.85 12.31 11.98
CA ARG A 26 1.57 12.06 12.65
C ARG A 26 1.03 13.38 13.17
N ASP A 27 -0.19 13.73 12.75
CA ASP A 27 -0.82 14.98 13.15
C ASP A 27 -1.20 14.91 14.64
N PRO A 28 -0.76 15.85 15.50
CA PRO A 28 -1.12 15.84 16.91
C PRO A 28 -2.60 16.13 17.17
N ARG A 29 -3.34 16.69 16.21
CA ARG A 29 -4.78 16.92 16.33
C ARG A 29 -5.52 15.60 16.32
N ILE A 30 -6.45 15.45 17.25
CA ILE A 30 -7.36 14.32 17.34
C ILE A 30 -8.74 14.75 16.83
N ILE A 31 -9.30 14.00 15.90
CA ILE A 31 -10.66 14.14 15.35
C ILE A 31 -11.32 12.78 15.51
N ASP A 32 -12.43 12.71 16.25
CA ASP A 32 -13.18 11.48 16.51
C ASP A 32 -12.30 10.29 16.95
N ASP A 33 -11.47 10.50 17.98
CA ASP A 33 -10.54 9.51 18.56
C ASP A 33 -9.46 8.97 17.60
N ARG A 34 -9.14 9.73 16.53
CA ARG A 34 -8.05 9.44 15.59
C ARG A 34 -7.19 10.67 15.35
N ASN A 35 -5.89 10.48 15.12
CA ASN A 35 -5.06 11.56 14.59
C ASN A 35 -5.66 12.04 13.26
N ALA A 36 -5.61 13.34 12.96
CA ALA A 36 -6.21 13.86 11.73
C ALA A 36 -5.62 13.22 10.46
N SER A 37 -4.31 12.92 10.48
CA SER A 37 -3.64 12.14 9.43
C SER A 37 -2.30 11.58 9.90
N THR A 38 -1.77 10.63 9.13
CA THR A 38 -0.42 10.09 9.26
C THR A 38 0.22 10.00 7.88
N ALA A 39 1.55 10.06 7.81
CA ALA A 39 2.29 9.76 6.60
C ALA A 39 3.50 8.87 6.90
N ILE A 40 3.80 7.98 5.97
CA ILE A 40 4.96 7.09 6.02
C ILE A 40 5.78 7.19 4.73
N TYR A 41 7.06 6.85 4.81
CA TYR A 41 7.77 6.32 3.65
C TYR A 41 7.54 4.81 3.58
N PHE A 42 7.36 4.29 2.38
CA PHE A 42 7.20 2.86 2.14
C PHE A 42 8.04 2.41 0.94
N LEU A 43 8.68 1.24 1.05
CA LEU A 43 9.54 0.69 0.01
C LEU A 43 9.23 -0.78 -0.24
N LEU A 44 8.98 -1.09 -1.51
CA LEU A 44 8.80 -2.46 -2.01
C LEU A 44 10.01 -2.85 -2.85
N GLU A 45 10.50 -4.06 -2.64
CA GLU A 45 11.54 -4.70 -3.45
C GLU A 45 10.90 -5.76 -4.35
N LYS A 46 11.56 -6.09 -5.48
CA LYS A 46 11.07 -7.13 -6.39
C LYS A 46 10.84 -8.44 -5.66
N GLY A 47 9.66 -9.04 -5.84
CA GLY A 47 9.29 -10.32 -5.24
C GLY A 47 8.89 -10.23 -3.76
N VAL A 48 8.84 -9.04 -3.16
CA VAL A 48 8.30 -8.81 -1.82
C VAL A 48 7.06 -7.92 -1.94
N PRO A 49 5.85 -8.50 -2.07
CA PRO A 49 4.63 -7.71 -2.19
C PRO A 49 4.23 -7.11 -0.84
N SER A 50 3.49 -5.99 -0.90
CA SER A 50 2.54 -5.62 0.15
C SER A 50 1.32 -6.52 -0.03
N HIS A 51 1.09 -7.41 0.92
CA HIS A 51 0.00 -8.39 0.88
C HIS A 51 -1.35 -7.69 1.03
N PHE A 52 -2.42 -8.34 0.55
CA PHE A 52 -3.76 -7.80 0.68
C PHE A 52 -4.08 -7.50 2.15
N HIS A 53 -4.46 -6.26 2.38
CA HIS A 53 -4.89 -5.77 3.67
C HIS A 53 -6.00 -4.74 3.49
N GLN A 54 -6.63 -4.38 4.61
CA GLN A 54 -7.68 -3.40 4.67
C GLN A 54 -7.44 -2.49 5.86
N ILE A 55 -7.79 -1.22 5.67
CA ILE A 55 -7.84 -0.20 6.73
C ILE A 55 -9.18 0.54 6.70
N ARG A 56 -9.52 1.23 7.79
CA ARG A 56 -10.78 1.96 7.97
C ARG A 56 -10.72 3.43 7.52
N SER A 57 -9.69 3.80 6.77
CA SER A 57 -9.46 5.18 6.30
C SER A 57 -8.98 5.15 4.86
N ALA A 58 -9.13 6.26 4.15
CA ALA A 58 -8.56 6.36 2.81
C ALA A 58 -7.04 6.47 2.91
N GLU A 59 -6.34 5.82 1.99
CA GLU A 59 -4.89 5.91 1.85
C GLU A 59 -4.52 6.42 0.47
N MET A 60 -3.65 7.42 0.44
CA MET A 60 -3.09 7.97 -0.78
C MET A 60 -1.64 7.55 -0.93
N TRP A 61 -1.32 6.95 -2.06
CA TRP A 61 0.01 6.51 -2.47
C TRP A 61 0.66 7.60 -3.32
N HIS A 62 1.93 7.92 -3.05
CA HIS A 62 2.68 8.98 -3.71
C HIS A 62 4.00 8.42 -4.26
N PHE A 63 4.19 8.44 -5.57
CA PHE A 63 5.45 8.03 -6.17
C PHE A 63 6.60 9.00 -5.83
N TYR A 64 7.74 8.48 -5.36
CA TYR A 64 8.95 9.26 -5.16
C TYR A 64 10.07 8.89 -6.13
N CYS A 65 10.49 7.62 -6.16
CA CYS A 65 11.51 7.15 -7.10
C CYS A 65 11.55 5.63 -7.22
N GLY A 66 12.39 5.13 -8.14
CA GLY A 66 12.51 3.71 -8.46
C GLY A 66 11.70 3.35 -9.70
N ALA A 67 11.23 2.11 -9.76
CA ALA A 67 10.27 1.67 -10.76
C ALA A 67 8.84 2.04 -10.34
N PRO A 68 7.88 2.16 -11.27
CA PRO A 68 6.47 2.27 -10.90
C PRO A 68 6.03 1.03 -10.12
N LEU A 69 4.94 1.16 -9.37
CA LEU A 69 4.27 0.05 -8.72
C LEU A 69 2.83 -0.06 -9.20
N VAL A 70 2.25 -1.24 -9.01
CA VAL A 70 0.82 -1.45 -9.12
C VAL A 70 0.25 -1.57 -7.71
N VAL A 71 -0.82 -0.82 -7.44
CA VAL A 71 -1.69 -1.08 -6.29
C VAL A 71 -2.94 -1.77 -6.81
N HIS A 72 -3.16 -3.00 -6.35
CA HIS A 72 -4.30 -3.83 -6.66
C HIS A 72 -5.41 -3.53 -5.65
N GLU A 73 -6.58 -3.10 -6.12
CA GLU A 73 -7.74 -2.82 -5.27
C GLU A 73 -8.87 -3.80 -5.56
N LEU A 74 -9.37 -4.47 -4.51
CA LEU A 74 -10.61 -5.24 -4.51
C LEU A 74 -11.64 -4.51 -3.64
N SER A 75 -12.65 -3.92 -4.29
CA SER A 75 -13.70 -3.15 -3.61
C SER A 75 -15.09 -3.67 -3.95
N ALA A 76 -16.14 -3.04 -3.41
CA ALA A 76 -17.52 -3.36 -3.79
C ALA A 76 -17.83 -3.05 -5.28
N LYS A 77 -16.99 -2.25 -5.95
CA LYS A 77 -17.11 -1.94 -7.38
C LYS A 77 -16.40 -2.97 -8.27
N GLY A 78 -15.70 -3.93 -7.68
CA GLY A 78 -14.87 -4.91 -8.38
C GLY A 78 -13.38 -4.62 -8.22
N TYR A 79 -12.59 -5.19 -9.13
CA TYR A 79 -11.15 -5.05 -9.17
C TYR A 79 -10.71 -3.79 -9.93
N THR A 80 -9.67 -3.12 -9.45
CA THR A 80 -9.03 -1.99 -10.13
C THR A 80 -7.51 -2.03 -9.93
N GLU A 81 -6.77 -1.72 -10.99
CA GLU A 81 -5.32 -1.54 -10.93
C GLU A 81 -4.98 -0.06 -10.95
N HIS A 82 -4.18 0.37 -10.00
CA HIS A 82 -3.65 1.73 -9.94
C HIS A 82 -2.16 1.69 -10.26
N MET A 83 -1.77 2.22 -11.42
CA MET A 83 -0.36 2.32 -11.80
C MET A 83 0.24 3.61 -11.23
N VAL A 84 1.09 3.47 -10.22
CA VAL A 84 1.68 4.62 -9.49
C VAL A 84 3.14 4.78 -9.91
N GLY A 85 3.43 5.90 -10.57
CA GLY A 85 4.70 6.15 -11.25
C GLY A 85 4.79 7.55 -11.85
N ALA A 86 5.77 7.78 -12.72
CA ALA A 86 6.06 9.09 -13.30
C ALA A 86 5.84 9.17 -14.82
N ASN A 87 5.59 8.05 -15.49
CA ASN A 87 5.42 8.01 -16.93
C ASN A 87 3.94 8.07 -17.33
N TRP A 88 3.45 9.30 -17.50
CA TRP A 88 2.06 9.57 -17.90
C TRP A 88 1.66 8.90 -19.23
N SER A 89 2.60 8.79 -20.17
CA SER A 89 2.35 8.16 -21.47
C SER A 89 2.09 6.65 -21.36
N ASN A 90 2.48 6.02 -20.25
CA ASN A 90 2.21 4.62 -19.93
C ASN A 90 0.97 4.44 -19.04
N GLY A 91 0.17 5.49 -18.82
CA GLY A 91 -0.98 5.44 -17.93
C GLY A 91 -0.64 5.47 -16.44
N GLU A 92 0.60 5.82 -16.08
CA GLU A 92 1.01 6.00 -14.69
C GLU A 92 0.54 7.35 -14.14
N SER A 93 0.26 7.40 -12.84
CA SER A 93 -0.01 8.65 -12.11
C SER A 93 0.95 8.77 -10.92
N PHE A 94 1.35 9.99 -10.56
CA PHE A 94 2.15 10.22 -9.36
C PHE A 94 1.41 9.82 -8.08
N GLN A 95 0.07 9.80 -8.13
CA GLN A 95 -0.77 9.51 -6.97
C GLN A 95 -1.93 8.59 -7.33
N ALA A 96 -2.30 7.75 -6.37
CA ALA A 96 -3.53 6.97 -6.38
C ALA A 96 -4.12 6.92 -4.97
N THR A 97 -5.44 6.91 -4.85
CA THR A 97 -6.13 6.86 -3.56
C THR A 97 -6.95 5.60 -3.47
N ILE A 98 -6.68 4.80 -2.44
CA ILE A 98 -7.47 3.63 -2.10
C ILE A 98 -8.55 4.05 -1.08
N PRO A 99 -9.84 3.84 -1.39
CA PRO A 99 -10.93 4.11 -0.48
C PRO A 99 -10.84 3.29 0.81
N ALA A 100 -11.38 3.84 1.90
CA ALA A 100 -11.56 3.10 3.14
C ALA A 100 -12.35 1.80 2.90
N PHE A 101 -11.99 0.73 3.63
CA PHE A 101 -12.62 -0.59 3.55
C PHE A 101 -12.45 -1.33 2.21
N SER A 102 -11.66 -0.81 1.26
CA SER A 102 -11.18 -1.63 0.14
C SER A 102 -10.10 -2.60 0.63
N TRP A 103 -10.03 -3.78 0.02
CA TRP A 103 -8.88 -4.66 0.16
C TRP A 103 -7.85 -4.25 -0.87
N PHE A 104 -6.59 -4.07 -0.47
CA PHE A 104 -5.56 -3.69 -1.42
C PHE A 104 -4.19 -4.26 -1.04
N GLY A 105 -3.39 -4.46 -2.07
CA GLY A 105 -2.01 -4.93 -1.98
C GLY A 105 -1.20 -4.29 -3.11
N ALA A 106 0.12 -4.36 -3.05
CA ALA A 106 0.96 -3.67 -4.02
C ALA A 106 2.24 -4.43 -4.35
N GLU A 107 2.72 -4.26 -5.57
CA GLU A 107 4.01 -4.79 -6.01
C GLU A 107 4.76 -3.81 -6.90
N THR A 108 6.09 -3.80 -6.79
CA THR A 108 6.95 -3.03 -7.69
C THR A 108 7.06 -3.70 -9.05
N MET A 109 7.09 -2.90 -10.12
CA MET A 109 7.28 -3.36 -11.49
C MET A 109 8.77 -3.47 -11.89
N GLY A 110 9.69 -3.19 -10.96
CA GLY A 110 11.12 -3.23 -11.22
C GLY A 110 11.90 -3.73 -10.01
N ALA A 111 13.10 -3.18 -9.80
CA ALA A 111 13.96 -3.60 -8.70
C ALA A 111 13.41 -3.16 -7.34
N TYR A 112 12.91 -1.92 -7.26
CA TYR A 112 12.25 -1.36 -6.10
C TYR A 112 11.35 -0.18 -6.47
N SER A 113 10.42 0.15 -5.58
CA SER A 113 9.64 1.40 -5.61
C SER A 113 9.70 2.05 -4.23
N LEU A 114 10.11 3.32 -4.17
CA LEU A 114 10.00 4.15 -2.97
C LEU A 114 8.81 5.09 -3.15
N VAL A 115 7.90 5.04 -2.19
CA VAL A 115 6.67 5.84 -2.16
C VAL A 115 6.45 6.48 -0.80
N GLY A 116 5.52 7.41 -0.75
CA GLY A 116 4.88 7.85 0.48
C GLY A 116 3.45 7.34 0.54
N CYS A 117 2.97 7.01 1.73
CA CYS A 117 1.57 6.73 1.95
C CYS A 117 1.01 7.70 2.99
N THR A 118 -0.10 8.36 2.68
CA THR A 118 -0.79 9.27 3.59
C THR A 118 -2.16 8.70 3.91
N VAL A 119 -2.49 8.56 5.19
CA VAL A 119 -3.76 8.00 5.66
C VAL A 119 -4.53 9.07 6.44
N ALA A 120 -5.80 9.26 6.09
CA ALA A 120 -6.68 10.24 6.73
C ALA A 120 -8.13 9.70 6.83
N PRO A 121 -8.74 9.61 8.03
CA PRO A 121 -8.14 9.78 9.36
C PRO A 121 -6.88 8.94 9.58
N GLY A 122 -6.00 9.35 10.49
CA GLY A 122 -4.65 8.78 10.65
C GLY A 122 -4.62 7.29 10.96
N PHE A 123 -3.59 6.61 10.45
CA PHE A 123 -3.39 5.17 10.59
C PHE A 123 -3.30 4.72 12.05
N SER A 124 -3.95 3.59 12.33
CA SER A 124 -3.88 2.83 13.58
C SER A 124 -3.82 1.34 13.26
N PHE A 125 -2.92 0.61 13.91
CA PHE A 125 -2.85 -0.86 13.80
C PHE A 125 -4.14 -1.56 14.26
N GLN A 126 -4.97 -0.91 15.08
CA GLN A 126 -6.28 -1.45 15.48
C GLN A 126 -7.26 -1.55 14.29
N ASP A 127 -7.03 -0.74 13.25
CA ASP A 127 -7.86 -0.69 12.05
C ASP A 127 -7.26 -1.49 10.89
N PHE A 128 -6.04 -2.01 11.06
CA PHE A 128 -5.29 -2.76 10.04
C PHE A 128 -5.62 -4.26 10.12
N THR A 129 -6.08 -4.82 9.00
CA THR A 129 -6.41 -6.24 8.89
C THR A 129 -5.69 -6.84 7.68
N LEU A 130 -4.89 -7.89 7.89
CA LEU A 130 -4.37 -8.71 6.80
C LEU A 130 -5.45 -9.65 6.29
N ALA A 131 -5.55 -9.80 4.99
CA ALA A 131 -6.52 -10.66 4.35
C ALA A 131 -6.23 -12.14 4.63
N LYS A 132 -7.31 -12.92 4.74
CA LYS A 132 -7.27 -14.38 4.62
C LYS A 132 -7.67 -14.78 3.21
N ARG A 133 -6.95 -15.74 2.62
CA ARG A 133 -7.22 -16.23 1.26
C ARG A 133 -8.66 -16.66 1.06
N GLU A 134 -9.18 -17.45 2.00
CA GLU A 134 -10.55 -17.97 1.95
C GLU A 134 -11.59 -16.84 1.90
N GLU A 135 -11.40 -15.80 2.71
CA GLU A 135 -12.33 -14.65 2.79
C GLU A 135 -12.39 -13.92 1.46
N LEU A 136 -11.22 -13.56 0.90
CA LEU A 136 -11.16 -12.88 -0.39
C LEU A 136 -11.68 -13.76 -1.51
N THR A 137 -11.34 -15.05 -1.53
CA THR A 137 -11.77 -15.98 -2.58
C THR A 137 -13.29 -16.14 -2.60
N LYS A 138 -13.92 -16.18 -1.42
CA LYS A 138 -15.39 -16.25 -1.31
C LYS A 138 -16.08 -15.01 -1.91
N ARG A 139 -15.48 -13.84 -1.81
CA ARG A 139 -16.06 -12.57 -2.26
C ARG A 139 -15.64 -12.15 -3.66
N TYR A 140 -14.44 -12.54 -4.08
CA TYR A 140 -13.76 -12.07 -5.29
C TYR A 140 -13.18 -13.27 -6.09
N GLY A 141 -13.92 -14.38 -6.16
CA GLY A 141 -13.44 -15.64 -6.73
C GLY A 141 -12.90 -15.55 -8.16
N ASP A 142 -13.39 -14.62 -8.97
CA ASP A 142 -12.88 -14.35 -10.32
C ASP A 142 -11.42 -13.85 -10.35
N HIS A 143 -10.87 -13.47 -9.18
CA HIS A 143 -9.50 -12.98 -9.00
C HIS A 143 -8.63 -13.96 -8.20
N ALA A 144 -8.94 -15.26 -8.19
CA ALA A 144 -8.26 -16.27 -7.38
C ALA A 144 -6.72 -16.27 -7.53
N GLN A 145 -6.19 -16.11 -8.75
CA GLN A 145 -4.73 -16.05 -8.97
C GLN A 145 -4.07 -14.83 -8.33
N LEU A 146 -4.76 -13.68 -8.34
CA LEU A 146 -4.28 -12.48 -7.69
C LEU A 146 -4.32 -12.65 -6.18
N ILE A 147 -5.41 -13.18 -5.65
CA ILE A 147 -5.58 -13.45 -4.22
C ILE A 147 -4.48 -14.40 -3.73
N GLU A 148 -4.24 -15.51 -4.45
CA GLU A 148 -3.18 -16.47 -4.13
C GLU A 148 -1.80 -15.81 -3.97
N ARG A 149 -1.46 -14.89 -4.88
CA ARG A 149 -0.17 -14.19 -4.88
C ARG A 149 -0.01 -13.18 -3.76
N PHE A 150 -1.12 -12.61 -3.29
CA PHE A 150 -1.12 -11.48 -2.35
C PHE A 150 -1.65 -11.85 -0.96
N THR A 151 -1.94 -13.13 -0.68
CA THR A 151 -2.20 -13.65 0.68
C THR A 151 -1.10 -14.64 1.10
N ARG A 152 -0.98 -14.92 2.40
CA ARG A 152 0.11 -15.73 2.96
C ARG A 152 -0.29 -17.15 3.35
N ASP A 153 -1.59 -17.41 3.46
CA ASP A 153 -2.21 -18.60 4.06
C ASP A 153 -2.72 -19.59 3.01
#